data_AF-A0A125MNP6-F1
#
_entry.id   AF-A0A125MNP6-F1
#
_cell.length_a   1.000
_cell.length_b   1.000
_cell.length_c   1.000
_cell.angle_alpha   90.00
_cell.angle_beta   90.00
_cell.angle_gamma   90.00
#
_symmetry.space_group_name_H-M   'P 1'
#
loop_
_entity.id
_entity.type
_entity.pdbx_description
1 polymer ?
#
loop_
_entity_poly.entity_id
_entity_poly.type
_entity_poly.pdbx_seq_one_letter_code
_entity_poly.pdbx_strand_id
1 'polypeptide(L)'
;MTRGWGVGVLRILGLFTGLSLACAPAMACRTAPAHQQPAAIEVADTAAWVFIAHVETVRPLTPEQDELAVRIMTGNVPMNVSFALPTQLADASLKRTLKGAGHGETAASAPVVLHSGVSNCDFPLSAGADYLILANPPKNANDGIRPLAGSFKLDDTAASRAKLADLQNHLSTQTSSTP
;
A
#
# COMPACT_ATOMS: atom_id res chain seq x y z
N MET A 1 -49.85 -43.37 -9.18
CA MET A 1 -49.30 -44.56 -9.86
C MET A 1 -49.76 -44.56 -11.30
N THR A 2 -48.88 -44.25 -12.25
CA THR A 2 -48.89 -44.75 -13.64
C THR A 2 -47.55 -44.38 -14.28
N ARG A 3 -46.82 -45.40 -14.71
CA ARG A 3 -45.54 -45.32 -15.44
C ARG A 3 -45.82 -45.09 -16.92
N GLY A 4 -44.93 -44.36 -17.59
CA GLY A 4 -44.81 -44.35 -19.05
C GLY A 4 -43.36 -44.12 -19.44
N TRP A 5 -42.66 -45.19 -19.80
CA TRP A 5 -41.33 -45.17 -20.43
C TRP A 5 -41.49 -44.94 -21.94
N GLY A 6 -40.69 -44.05 -22.50
CA GLY A 6 -40.52 -43.86 -23.94
C GLY A 6 -39.06 -43.56 -24.24
N VAL A 7 -38.35 -44.58 -24.71
CA VAL A 7 -36.94 -44.55 -25.13
C VAL A 7 -36.85 -43.86 -26.50
N GLY A 8 -36.03 -42.83 -26.61
CA GLY A 8 -35.73 -42.14 -27.87
C GLY A 8 -34.27 -41.70 -27.89
N VAL A 9 -33.45 -42.53 -28.51
CA VAL A 9 -32.02 -42.37 -28.72
C VAL A 9 -31.71 -41.10 -29.51
N LEU A 10 -30.87 -40.21 -28.98
CA LEU A 10 -30.00 -39.38 -29.82
C LEU A 10 -28.60 -39.34 -29.22
N ARG A 11 -27.71 -40.15 -29.81
CA ARG A 11 -26.27 -40.04 -29.64
C ARG A 11 -25.79 -38.77 -30.34
N ILE A 12 -25.26 -37.81 -29.61
CA ILE A 12 -24.21 -36.93 -30.13
C ILE A 12 -23.07 -36.94 -29.10
N LEU A 13 -22.10 -37.81 -29.39
CA LEU A 13 -20.74 -37.67 -28.92
C LEU A 13 -20.17 -36.43 -29.63
N GLY A 14 -19.75 -35.43 -28.87
CA GLY A 14 -19.07 -34.26 -29.40
C GLY A 14 -18.26 -33.62 -28.29
N LEU A 15 -16.97 -33.98 -28.23
CA LEU A 15 -15.95 -33.38 -27.41
C LEU A 15 -16.05 -31.84 -27.46
N PHE A 16 -16.14 -31.20 -26.30
CA PHE A 16 -15.29 -30.06 -25.99
C PHE A 16 -14.94 -30.10 -24.50
N THR A 17 -13.92 -30.91 -24.25
CA THR A 17 -12.97 -30.73 -23.16
C THR A 17 -12.53 -29.27 -23.06
N GLY A 18 -12.61 -28.74 -21.84
CA GLY A 18 -11.64 -27.79 -21.31
C GLY A 18 -11.74 -26.37 -21.83
N LEU A 19 -12.49 -25.54 -21.13
CA LEU A 19 -12.05 -24.18 -20.85
C LEU A 19 -12.44 -23.85 -19.40
N SER A 20 -11.79 -24.55 -18.46
CA SER A 20 -11.68 -24.03 -17.10
C SER A 20 -10.93 -22.72 -17.22
N LEU A 21 -11.67 -21.60 -17.25
CA LEU A 21 -11.07 -20.29 -17.02
C LEU A 21 -10.38 -20.36 -15.67
N ALA A 22 -9.07 -20.59 -15.72
CA ALA A 22 -8.21 -20.33 -14.61
C ALA A 22 -8.40 -18.85 -14.28
N CYS A 23 -9.19 -18.57 -13.24
CA CYS A 23 -8.90 -17.42 -12.39
C CYS A 23 -7.46 -17.61 -11.93
N ALA A 24 -6.51 -17.11 -12.72
CA ALA A 24 -5.20 -16.80 -12.21
C ALA A 24 -5.43 -15.61 -11.29
N PRO A 25 -5.37 -15.75 -9.95
CA PRO A 25 -5.21 -14.57 -9.13
C PRO A 25 -3.97 -13.86 -9.65
N ALA A 26 -4.07 -12.54 -9.82
CA ALA A 26 -2.97 -11.65 -10.11
C ALA A 26 -1.90 -11.79 -9.00
N MET A 27 -1.09 -12.84 -9.08
CA MET A 27 -0.05 -13.23 -8.14
C MET A 27 1.27 -12.63 -8.60
N ALA A 28 1.28 -11.35 -8.96
CA ALA A 28 2.53 -10.67 -9.30
C ALA A 28 3.32 -10.25 -8.04
N CYS A 29 2.73 -10.33 -6.85
CA CYS A 29 3.37 -9.93 -5.59
C CYS A 29 3.42 -11.03 -4.52
N ARG A 30 2.89 -12.23 -4.82
CA ARG A 30 3.26 -13.44 -4.08
C ARG A 30 4.42 -14.09 -4.81
N THR A 31 5.59 -13.45 -4.75
CA THR A 31 6.82 -14.23 -4.90
C THR A 31 6.80 -15.24 -3.75
N ALA A 32 6.97 -16.53 -4.07
CA ALA A 32 7.28 -17.54 -3.07
C ALA A 32 8.81 -17.57 -2.94
N PRO A 33 9.38 -17.42 -1.74
CA PRO A 33 8.69 -17.29 -0.45
C PRO A 33 8.04 -15.91 -0.29
N ALA A 34 6.91 -15.87 0.43
CA ALA A 34 6.17 -14.62 0.69
C ALA A 34 7.15 -13.57 1.22
N HIS A 35 7.33 -12.48 0.49
CA HIS A 35 8.20 -11.41 0.91
C HIS A 35 7.63 -10.85 2.22
N GLN A 36 8.26 -11.19 3.35
CA GLN A 36 7.86 -10.68 4.65
C GLN A 36 8.18 -9.19 4.65
N GLN A 37 7.17 -8.34 4.88
CA GLN A 37 7.43 -6.92 5.08
C GLN A 37 8.31 -6.76 6.33
N PRO A 38 9.33 -5.89 6.27
CA PRO A 38 10.22 -5.67 7.40
C PRO A 38 9.42 -5.13 8.60
N ALA A 39 9.88 -5.45 9.81
CA ALA A 39 9.21 -4.97 11.00
C ALA A 39 9.37 -3.44 11.11
N ALA A 40 8.36 -2.76 11.67
CA ALA A 40 8.41 -1.29 11.82
C ALA A 40 9.64 -0.82 12.61
N ILE A 41 10.09 -1.61 13.59
CA ILE A 41 11.29 -1.33 14.39
C ILE A 41 12.55 -1.35 13.54
N GLU A 42 12.74 -2.37 12.70
CA GLU A 42 13.91 -2.49 11.81
C GLU A 42 13.98 -1.31 10.83
N VAL A 43 12.82 -0.86 10.36
CA VAL A 43 12.71 0.25 9.40
C VAL A 43 12.94 1.58 10.11
N ALA A 44 12.51 1.73 11.37
CA ALA A 44 12.68 2.96 12.13
C ALA A 44 14.14 3.31 12.43
N ASP A 45 15.04 2.34 12.44
CA ASP A 45 16.48 2.58 12.58
C ASP A 45 17.03 3.40 11.43
N THR A 46 16.55 3.12 10.21
CA THR A 46 17.01 3.77 8.97
C THR A 46 16.12 4.91 8.51
N ALA A 47 14.86 4.95 8.94
CA ALA A 47 13.94 6.02 8.62
C ALA A 47 14.36 7.32 9.31
N ALA A 48 14.49 8.40 8.53
CA ALA A 48 14.76 9.72 9.08
C ALA A 48 13.53 10.30 9.81
N TRP A 49 12.31 10.00 9.32
CA TRP A 49 11.05 10.49 9.85
C TRP A 49 10.16 9.33 10.30
N VAL A 50 9.60 9.46 11.51
CA VAL A 50 8.55 8.58 12.04
C VAL A 50 7.46 9.45 12.64
N PHE A 51 6.25 9.37 12.09
CA PHE A 51 5.14 10.20 12.53
C PHE A 51 3.79 9.52 12.34
N ILE A 52 2.78 10.04 13.01
CA ILE A 52 1.38 9.65 12.88
C ILE A 52 0.70 10.73 12.05
N ALA A 53 0.01 10.32 10.99
CA ALA A 53 -0.78 11.21 10.13
C ALA A 53 -2.20 10.68 9.96
N HIS A 54 -3.16 11.60 9.90
CA HIS A 54 -4.53 11.31 9.51
C HIS A 54 -4.70 11.59 8.04
N VAL A 55 -5.18 10.61 7.27
CA VAL A 55 -5.45 10.79 5.86
C VAL A 55 -6.84 11.39 5.69
N GLU A 56 -6.90 12.64 5.22
CA GLU A 56 -8.16 13.36 4.98
C GLU A 56 -8.80 12.83 3.70
N THR A 57 -8.03 12.81 2.61
CA THR A 57 -8.49 12.43 1.28
C THR A 57 -7.41 11.64 0.53
N VAL A 58 -7.85 10.73 -0.34
CA VAL A 58 -6.99 10.10 -1.34
C VAL A 58 -7.46 10.58 -2.70
N ARG A 59 -6.60 11.32 -3.40
CA ARG A 59 -6.88 11.86 -4.71
C ARG A 59 -6.84 10.74 -5.74
N PRO A 60 -7.86 10.62 -6.61
CA PRO A 60 -7.78 9.71 -7.74
C PRO A 60 -6.63 10.14 -8.67
N LEU A 61 -6.17 9.19 -9.49
CA LEU A 61 -5.25 9.53 -10.57
C LEU A 61 -5.93 10.51 -11.53
N THR A 62 -5.16 11.44 -12.11
CA THR A 62 -5.68 12.25 -13.22
C THR A 62 -5.93 11.37 -14.44
N PRO A 63 -6.79 11.78 -15.39
CA PRO A 63 -7.00 11.01 -16.62
C PRO A 63 -5.71 10.67 -17.36
N GLU A 64 -4.75 11.60 -17.42
CA GLU A 64 -3.46 11.40 -18.07
C GLU A 64 -2.58 10.37 -17.34
N GLN A 65 -2.65 10.35 -16.01
CA GLN A 65 -1.96 9.36 -15.18
C GLN A 65 -2.59 7.98 -15.35
N ASP A 66 -3.92 7.90 -15.41
CA ASP A 66 -4.62 6.63 -15.60
C ASP A 66 -4.33 6.05 -17.00
N GLU A 67 -4.37 6.88 -18.04
CA GLU A 67 -3.97 6.48 -19.40
C GLU A 67 -2.50 6.01 -19.46
N LEU A 68 -1.60 6.70 -18.76
CA LEU A 68 -0.20 6.27 -18.65
C LEU A 68 -0.10 4.92 -17.93
N ALA A 69 -0.82 4.71 -16.83
CA ALA A 69 -0.85 3.44 -16.11
C ALA A 69 -1.34 2.30 -17.01
N VAL A 70 -2.42 2.51 -17.75
CA VAL A 70 -2.97 1.53 -18.71
C VAL A 70 -1.93 1.21 -19.77
N ARG A 71 -1.33 2.23 -20.41
CA ARG A 71 -0.31 2.03 -21.45
C ARG A 71 0.88 1.22 -20.94
N ILE A 72 1.35 1.51 -19.73
CA ILE A 72 2.43 0.76 -19.07
C ILE A 72 2.02 -0.70 -18.89
N MET A 73 0.84 -0.95 -18.31
CA MET A 73 0.36 -2.31 -18.05
C MET A 73 0.10 -3.12 -19.33
N THR A 74 -0.31 -2.47 -20.42
CA THR A 74 -0.53 -3.14 -21.72
C THR A 74 0.74 -3.29 -22.56
N GLY A 75 1.92 -2.91 -22.04
CA GLY A 75 3.18 -2.99 -22.77
C GLY A 75 3.33 -1.99 -23.92
N ASN A 76 2.50 -0.95 -23.96
CA ASN A 76 2.50 0.11 -24.98
C ASN A 76 3.39 1.30 -24.57
N VAL A 77 4.56 0.97 -24.01
CA VAL A 77 5.60 1.92 -23.58
C VAL A 77 6.85 1.71 -24.44
N PRO A 78 7.52 2.78 -24.91
CA PRO A 78 8.76 2.63 -25.65
C PRO A 78 9.80 1.89 -24.80
N MET A 79 10.46 0.87 -25.35
CA MET A 79 11.39 0.00 -24.59
C MET A 79 12.64 0.73 -24.04
N ASN A 80 12.85 2.00 -24.42
CA ASN A 80 14.03 2.79 -24.08
C ASN A 80 13.73 4.02 -23.19
N VAL A 81 12.52 4.14 -22.64
CA VAL A 81 12.21 5.23 -21.71
C VAL A 81 12.00 4.69 -20.30
N SER A 82 12.72 5.27 -19.34
CA SER A 82 12.44 5.03 -17.93
C SER A 82 11.06 5.61 -17.60
N PHE A 83 10.18 4.78 -17.06
CA PHE A 83 8.87 5.21 -16.57
C PHE A 83 8.68 4.75 -15.12
N ALA A 84 7.88 5.49 -14.38
CA ALA A 84 7.38 5.09 -13.08
C ALA A 84 5.87 4.93 -13.16
N LEU A 85 5.32 3.91 -12.48
CA LEU A 85 3.88 3.80 -12.34
C LEU A 85 3.36 5.03 -11.58
N PRO A 86 2.35 5.73 -12.11
CA PRO A 86 1.73 6.81 -11.35
C PRO A 86 1.10 6.23 -10.09
N THR A 87 1.20 6.99 -9.00
CA THR A 87 0.68 6.62 -7.69
C THR A 87 -0.32 7.68 -7.27
N GLN A 88 -1.34 7.28 -6.52
CA GLN A 88 -2.28 8.24 -5.96
C GLN A 88 -1.58 9.11 -4.93
N LEU A 89 -2.10 10.31 -4.72
CA LEU A 89 -1.63 11.20 -3.66
C LEU A 89 -2.71 11.29 -2.59
N ALA A 90 -2.31 11.27 -1.34
CA ALA A 90 -3.18 11.43 -0.20
C ALA A 90 -2.84 12.73 0.52
N ASP A 91 -3.86 13.55 0.76
CA ASP A 91 -3.72 14.75 1.56
C ASP A 91 -4.00 14.36 3.02
N ALA A 92 -3.06 14.69 3.90
CA ALA A 92 -3.04 14.23 5.28
C ALA A 92 -2.69 15.37 6.24
N SER A 93 -3.14 15.24 7.48
CA SER A 93 -2.76 16.12 8.58
C SER A 93 -1.81 15.39 9.52
N LEU A 94 -0.68 16.01 9.87
CA LEU A 94 0.25 15.47 10.86
C LEU A 94 -0.44 15.45 12.22
N LYS A 95 -0.52 14.31 12.92
CA LYS A 95 -1.08 14.22 14.28
C LYS A 95 0.00 14.29 15.34
N ARG A 96 1.11 13.58 15.13
CA ARG A 96 2.20 13.48 16.10
C ARG A 96 3.50 13.06 15.43
N THR A 97 4.60 13.69 15.82
CA THR A 97 5.94 13.25 15.43
C THR A 97 6.55 12.37 16.52
N LEU A 98 7.16 11.24 16.12
CA LEU A 98 7.89 10.33 17.01
C LEU A 98 9.40 10.39 16.77
N LYS A 99 9.83 10.68 15.54
CA LYS A 99 11.23 10.90 15.14
C LYS A 99 11.27 11.88 13.98
N GLY A 100 12.16 12.87 14.04
CA GLY A 100 12.37 13.79 12.91
C GLY A 100 11.23 14.79 12.68
N ALA A 101 10.63 14.77 11.49
CA ALA A 101 9.84 15.86 10.89
C ALA A 101 8.91 16.62 11.85
N GLY A 102 9.10 17.94 11.96
CA GLY A 102 8.20 18.83 12.70
C GLY A 102 8.30 18.67 14.21
N HIS A 103 9.34 19.24 14.83
CA HIS A 103 9.40 19.42 16.27
C HIS A 103 8.48 20.57 16.72
N GLY A 104 7.52 20.25 17.60
CA GLY A 104 6.63 21.21 18.27
C GLY A 104 5.13 20.96 18.03
N GLU A 105 4.28 21.34 18.99
CA GLU A 105 2.80 21.21 18.91
C GLU A 105 2.19 21.89 17.67
N THR A 106 2.85 22.93 17.13
CA THR A 106 2.43 23.63 15.91
C THR A 106 2.67 22.84 14.61
N ALA A 107 3.49 21.78 14.64
CA ALA A 107 3.69 20.91 13.50
C ALA A 107 2.50 19.95 13.29
N ALA A 108 1.75 19.62 14.36
CA ALA A 108 0.60 18.69 14.34
C ALA A 108 -0.65 19.22 13.61
N SER A 109 -0.50 20.22 12.76
CA SER A 109 -1.56 20.70 11.86
C SER A 109 -1.02 21.07 10.47
N ALA A 110 0.25 20.76 10.21
CA ALA A 110 0.82 20.99 8.89
C ALA A 110 0.19 20.02 7.87
N PRO A 111 -0.22 20.50 6.68
CA PRO A 111 -0.65 19.64 5.60
C PRO A 111 0.55 18.82 5.12
N VAL A 112 0.33 17.53 4.91
CA VAL A 112 1.31 16.57 4.42
C VAL A 112 0.72 15.87 3.20
N VAL A 113 1.51 15.75 2.13
CA VAL A 113 1.13 14.98 0.95
C VAL A 113 1.86 13.65 0.99
N LEU A 114 1.13 12.54 0.99
CA LEU A 114 1.66 11.18 0.98
C LEU A 114 1.44 10.52 -0.37
N HIS A 115 2.37 9.71 -0.84
CA HIS A 115 2.11 8.76 -1.91
C HIS A 115 1.26 7.61 -1.37
N SER A 116 0.12 7.36 -2.00
CA SER A 116 -0.72 6.18 -1.78
C SER A 116 -0.44 5.17 -2.88
N GLY A 117 -0.04 3.97 -2.44
CA GLY A 117 0.18 2.84 -3.32
C GLY A 117 -1.07 2.39 -4.05
N VAL A 118 -0.95 2.17 -5.36
CA VAL A 118 -1.98 1.50 -6.19
C VAL A 118 -1.60 0.07 -6.55
N SER A 119 -0.38 -0.35 -6.19
CA SER A 119 0.13 -1.70 -6.38
C SER A 119 0.29 -2.41 -5.04
N ASN A 120 0.37 -3.75 -5.04
CA ASN A 120 0.62 -4.51 -3.80
C ASN A 120 2.06 -4.33 -3.27
N CYS A 121 2.93 -3.64 -4.01
CA CYS A 121 4.31 -3.35 -3.60
C CYS A 121 4.42 -2.01 -2.86
N ASP A 122 3.42 -1.14 -3.01
CA ASP A 122 3.36 0.15 -2.36
C ASP A 122 2.44 0.09 -1.14
N PHE A 123 2.55 1.07 -0.23
CA PHE A 123 1.70 1.15 0.95
C PHE A 123 0.37 1.85 0.62
N PRO A 124 -0.79 1.16 0.63
CA PRO A 124 -2.06 1.76 0.30
C PRO A 124 -2.61 2.59 1.47
N LEU A 125 -3.12 3.78 1.17
CA LEU A 125 -3.77 4.67 2.13
C LEU A 125 -5.28 4.71 1.89
N SER A 126 -6.04 4.97 2.95
CA SER A 126 -7.49 5.12 2.90
C SER A 126 -7.88 6.40 3.64
N ALA A 127 -8.83 7.14 3.06
CA ALA A 127 -9.38 8.34 3.68
C ALA A 127 -10.05 8.03 5.03
N GLY A 128 -9.97 8.98 5.96
CA GLY A 128 -10.57 8.89 7.30
C GLY A 128 -9.84 7.96 8.26
N ALA A 129 -8.58 7.63 8.01
CA ALA A 129 -7.80 6.71 8.84
C ALA A 129 -6.47 7.30 9.28
N ASP A 130 -6.05 6.91 10.48
CA ASP A 130 -4.74 7.25 11.04
C ASP A 130 -3.71 6.19 10.64
N TYR A 131 -2.50 6.64 10.36
CA TYR A 131 -1.39 5.81 9.95
C TYR A 131 -0.13 6.21 10.69
N LEU A 132 0.65 5.21 11.09
CA LEU A 132 2.04 5.41 11.40
C LEU A 132 2.84 5.36 10.09
N ILE A 133 3.47 6.48 9.77
CA ILE A 133 4.30 6.66 8.58
C ILE A 133 5.77 6.63 8.98
N LEU A 134 6.51 5.69 8.41
CA LEU A 134 7.97 5.69 8.40
C LEU A 134 8.43 6.17 7.02
N ALA A 135 9.26 7.19 6.97
CA ALA A 135 9.65 7.81 5.71
C ALA A 135 11.04 8.46 5.78
N ASN A 136 11.54 8.79 4.59
CA ASN A 136 12.65 9.70 4.42
C ASN A 136 12.16 11.01 3.78
N PRO A 137 12.84 12.14 4.03
CA PRO A 137 12.53 13.40 3.36
C PRO A 137 12.45 13.21 1.85
N PRO A 138 11.46 13.84 1.18
CA PRO A 138 11.43 13.84 -0.27
C PRO A 138 12.67 14.56 -0.82
N LYS A 139 13.10 14.19 -2.03
CA LYS A 139 14.28 14.82 -2.68
C LYS A 139 14.01 16.28 -3.03
N ASN A 140 12.77 16.61 -3.42
CA ASN A 140 12.31 17.95 -3.72
C ASN A 140 11.15 18.33 -2.80
N ALA A 141 11.02 19.63 -2.48
CA ALA A 141 9.97 20.11 -1.59
C ALA A 141 8.53 19.86 -2.10
N ASN A 142 8.36 19.73 -3.42
CA ASN A 142 7.07 19.48 -4.04
C ASN A 142 6.76 17.99 -4.23
N ASP A 143 7.73 17.10 -3.96
CA ASP A 143 7.49 15.67 -4.05
C ASP A 143 6.73 15.20 -2.80
N GLY A 144 5.72 14.36 -3.01
CA GLY A 144 5.01 13.73 -1.90
C GLY A 144 5.94 12.83 -1.07
N ILE A 145 5.61 12.63 0.20
CA ILE A 145 6.33 11.70 1.07
C ILE A 145 5.91 10.28 0.68
N ARG A 146 6.89 9.41 0.41
CA ARG A 146 6.64 7.98 0.16
C ARG A 146 6.77 7.19 1.45
N PRO A 147 5.70 6.57 1.96
CA PRO A 147 5.80 5.66 3.11
C PRO A 147 6.72 4.48 2.78
N LEU A 148 7.60 4.14 3.70
CA LEU A 148 8.45 2.95 3.63
C LEU A 148 7.65 1.70 3.99
N ALA A 149 8.05 0.56 3.42
CA ALA A 149 7.57 -0.75 3.84
C ALA A 149 7.90 -0.94 5.32
N GLY A 150 6.88 -1.09 6.17
CA GLY A 150 6.99 -1.00 7.63
C GLY A 150 6.02 0.02 8.24
N SER A 151 5.56 0.99 7.43
CA SER A 151 4.41 1.84 7.77
C SER A 151 3.15 0.98 7.93
N PHE A 152 2.23 1.39 8.81
CA PHE A 152 1.01 0.62 9.07
C PHE A 152 -0.17 1.50 9.50
N LYS A 153 -1.38 1.01 9.23
CA LYS A 153 -2.62 1.63 9.66
C LYS A 153 -2.77 1.51 11.17
N LEU A 154 -3.08 2.61 11.83
CA LEU A 154 -3.47 2.62 13.24
C LEU A 154 -4.96 2.31 13.32
N ASP A 155 -5.27 1.03 13.49
CA ASP A 155 -6.62 0.58 13.79
C ASP A 155 -6.81 0.35 15.30
N ASP A 156 -8.07 0.19 15.74
CA ASP A 156 -8.44 -0.03 17.14
C ASP A 156 -8.14 -1.46 17.64
N THR A 157 -7.25 -2.20 16.98
CA THR A 157 -6.86 -3.54 17.39
C THR A 157 -5.78 -3.52 18.46
N ALA A 158 -5.75 -4.57 19.29
CA ALA A 158 -4.66 -4.76 20.24
C ALA A 158 -3.28 -4.90 19.55
N ALA A 159 -3.25 -5.50 18.35
CA ALA A 159 -2.03 -5.70 17.58
C ALA A 159 -1.43 -4.37 17.09
N SER A 160 -2.24 -3.46 16.56
CA SER A 160 -1.82 -2.12 16.15
C SER A 160 -1.26 -1.32 17.33
N ARG A 161 -1.96 -1.33 18.47
CA ARG A 161 -1.52 -0.65 19.70
C ARG A 161 -0.19 -1.23 20.23
N ALA A 162 -0.03 -2.55 20.24
CA ALA A 162 1.21 -3.19 20.66
C ALA A 162 2.38 -2.79 19.75
N LYS A 163 2.20 -2.86 18.43
CA LYS A 163 3.22 -2.42 17.46
C LYS A 163 3.64 -0.95 17.66
N LEU A 164 2.67 -0.06 17.89
CA LEU A 164 2.96 1.35 18.16
C LEU A 164 3.74 1.53 19.47
N ALA A 165 3.33 0.84 20.54
CA ALA A 165 3.98 0.92 21.84
C ALA A 165 5.43 0.38 21.77
N ASP A 166 5.64 -0.75 21.12
CA ASP A 166 6.97 -1.34 20.93
C ASP A 166 7.89 -0.39 20.17
N LEU A 167 7.38 0.25 19.11
CA LEU A 167 8.12 1.25 18.35
C LEU A 167 8.47 2.49 19.18
N GLN A 168 7.52 3.01 19.95
CA GLN A 168 7.73 4.17 20.82
C GLN A 168 8.78 3.88 21.89
N ASN A 169 8.74 2.69 22.49
CA ASN A 169 9.74 2.24 23.45
C ASN A 169 11.12 2.17 22.81
N HIS A 170 11.23 1.57 21.62
CA HIS A 170 12.47 1.48 20.85
C HIS A 170 13.06 2.85 20.51
N LEU A 171 12.25 3.80 20.04
CA LEU A 171 12.71 5.15 19.75
C LEU A 171 13.18 5.89 21.01
N SER A 172 12.52 5.66 22.14
CA SER A 172 12.87 6.28 23.43
C SER A 172 14.22 5.78 23.96
N THR A 173 14.52 4.49 23.82
CA THR A 173 15.81 3.91 24.25
C THR A 173 16.95 4.38 23.37
N GLN A 174 16.75 4.52 22.05
CA GLN A 174 17.77 5.07 21.14
C GLN A 174 18.15 6.51 21.52
N THR A 175 17.15 7.35 21.77
CA THR A 175 17.37 8.75 22.13
C THR A 175 18.10 8.89 23.46
N SER A 176 17.87 7.96 24.40
CA SER A 176 18.55 7.92 25.71
C SER A 176 19.98 7.38 25.64
N SER A 177 20.36 6.71 24.55
CA SER A 177 21.68 6.07 24.37
C SER A 177 22.69 6.91 23.56
N THR A 178 22.29 8.09 23.08
CA THR A 178 23.18 9.02 22.37
C THR A 178 23.66 10.09 23.37
N PRO A 179 24.94 10.09 23.83
CA PRO A 179 25.48 11.08 24.75
C PRO A 179 25.71 12.46 24.11
#